data_AF-A0A1E4U3M3-F1
#
_entry.id   AF-A0A1E4U3M3-F1
#
_cell.length_a   1.000
_cell.length_b   1.000
_cell.length_c   1.000
_cell.angle_alpha   90.00
_cell.angle_beta   90.00
_cell.angle_gamma   90.00
#
_symmetry.space_group_name_H-M   'P 1'
#
loop_
_entity.id
_entity.type
_entity.pdbx_description
1 polymer ?
#
loop_
_entity_poly.entity_id
_entity_poly.type
_entity_poly.pdbx_seq_one_letter_code
_entity_poly.pdbx_strand_id
1 'polypeptide(L)'
;MLALAFWILKWVFILISILSYKSVPFAYTIRFYRPILKNLIIPYYTKSYLKVKDIKKHELEVFNPLVYKTFCSFFECDSYLHKSNSTYFQELDICRADLMTLRFRELFWHAQDVNLGKKGKYSVLNWPYIPTATLSGNFKKEITPLARYHVISEVLCWDEKWLFVLSKFAFPTGKNQYKTCCNCITKYVFKNGRITIPPVEAMKICGLWNEKVEKISKSRYHMIEHYVNQDELDEIDLFMAEK
;
A
#
# COMPACT_ATOMS: atom_id res chain seq x y z
N MET A 1 36.70 14.60 -31.01
CA MET A 1 35.84 15.30 -30.03
C MET A 1 34.42 14.71 -29.95
N LEU A 2 33.70 14.54 -31.07
CA LEU A 2 32.33 13.96 -31.07
C LEU A 2 32.25 12.55 -30.45
N ALA A 3 33.16 11.63 -30.80
CA ALA A 3 33.17 10.28 -30.24
C ALA A 3 33.39 10.25 -28.72
N LEU A 4 34.26 11.13 -28.21
CA LEU A 4 34.48 11.30 -26.77
C LEU A 4 33.24 11.86 -26.08
N ALA A 5 32.57 12.85 -26.69
CA ALA A 5 31.33 13.41 -26.17
C ALA A 5 30.20 12.35 -26.10
N PHE A 6 30.00 11.55 -27.15
CA PHE A 6 29.04 10.44 -27.11
C PHE A 6 29.37 9.39 -26.05
N TRP A 7 30.66 9.07 -25.86
CA TRP A 7 31.11 8.15 -24.82
C TRP A 7 30.80 8.68 -23.42
N ILE A 8 31.08 9.96 -23.16
CA ILE A 8 30.75 10.62 -21.88
C ILE A 8 29.23 10.63 -21.66
N LEU A 9 28.45 11.05 -22.65
CA LEU A 9 26.98 11.10 -22.57
C LEU A 9 26.37 9.72 -22.28
N LYS A 10 26.90 8.66 -22.90
CA LYS A 10 26.48 7.28 -22.63
C LYS A 10 26.66 6.93 -21.15
N TRP A 11 27.83 7.21 -20.57
CA TRP A 11 28.09 6.89 -19.16
C TRP A 11 27.29 7.75 -18.19
N VAL A 12 27.11 9.03 -18.51
CA VAL A 12 26.24 9.93 -17.75
C VAL A 12 24.79 9.42 -17.77
N PHE A 13 24.28 9.00 -18.93
CA PHE A 13 22.95 8.43 -19.06
C PHE A 13 22.79 7.14 -18.24
N ILE A 14 23.78 6.25 -18.26
CA ILE A 14 23.78 5.03 -17.44
C ILE A 14 23.77 5.37 -15.95
N LEU A 15 24.61 6.31 -15.52
CA LEU A 15 24.68 6.74 -14.12
C LEU A 15 23.33 7.32 -13.65
N ILE A 16 22.75 8.24 -14.44
CA ILE A 16 21.44 8.83 -14.15
C ILE A 16 20.36 7.74 -14.09
N SER A 17 20.38 6.78 -15.01
CA SER A 17 19.42 5.68 -15.03
C SER A 17 19.52 4.81 -13.77
N ILE A 18 20.72 4.60 -13.23
CA ILE A 18 20.94 3.85 -11.98
C ILE A 18 20.44 4.67 -10.77
N LEU A 19 20.80 5.96 -10.69
CA LEU A 19 20.39 6.84 -9.59
C LEU A 19 18.87 7.13 -9.60
N SER A 20 18.26 7.03 -10.77
CA SER A 20 16.83 7.23 -11.03
C SER A 20 16.12 5.94 -11.49
N TYR A 21 16.59 4.77 -11.04
CA TYR A 21 16.05 3.48 -11.50
C TYR A 21 14.54 3.31 -11.27
N LYS A 22 13.95 4.07 -10.35
CA LYS A 22 12.51 4.07 -10.08
C LYS A 22 11.68 4.81 -11.13
N SER A 23 12.32 5.68 -11.91
CA SER A 23 11.69 6.55 -12.90
C SER A 23 12.00 6.13 -14.33
N VAL A 24 12.74 5.03 -14.54
CA VAL A 24 12.92 4.46 -15.89
C VAL A 24 11.61 3.84 -16.38
N PRO A 25 11.42 3.67 -17.71
CA PRO A 25 10.21 3.06 -18.25
C PRO A 25 9.87 1.71 -17.59
N PHE A 26 8.58 1.49 -17.33
CA PHE A 26 8.02 0.29 -16.67
C PHE A 26 8.47 0.04 -15.21
N ALA A 27 9.35 0.86 -14.63
CA ALA A 27 9.83 0.65 -13.26
C ALA A 27 8.68 0.59 -12.25
N TYR A 28 7.74 1.54 -12.32
CA TYR A 28 6.53 1.53 -11.46
C TYR A 28 5.75 0.23 -11.61
N THR A 29 5.37 -0.13 -12.84
CA THR A 29 4.57 -1.32 -13.16
C THR A 29 5.22 -2.58 -12.60
N ILE A 30 6.50 -2.79 -12.86
CA ILE A 30 7.24 -3.96 -12.36
C ILE A 30 7.25 -3.96 -10.83
N ARG A 31 7.56 -2.82 -10.20
CA ARG A 31 7.63 -2.72 -8.73
C ARG A 31 6.29 -2.95 -8.06
N PHE A 32 5.19 -2.49 -8.66
CA PHE A 32 3.83 -2.66 -8.17
C PHE A 32 3.31 -4.10 -8.32
N TYR A 33 3.53 -4.75 -9.46
CA TYR A 33 3.09 -6.12 -9.67
C TYR A 33 3.97 -7.17 -8.98
N ARG A 34 5.22 -6.83 -8.63
CA ARG A 34 6.13 -7.73 -7.89
C ARG A 34 5.52 -8.28 -6.59
N PRO A 35 4.95 -7.49 -5.65
CA PRO A 35 4.28 -8.04 -4.46
C PRO A 35 3.06 -8.90 -4.81
N ILE A 36 2.26 -8.52 -5.81
CA ILE A 36 1.11 -9.32 -6.26
C ILE A 36 1.58 -10.70 -6.74
N LEU A 37 2.63 -10.74 -7.56
CA LEU A 37 3.23 -11.98 -8.04
C LEU A 37 3.78 -12.83 -6.89
N LYS A 38 4.61 -12.21 -6.04
CA LYS A 38 5.28 -12.87 -4.91
C LYS A 38 4.29 -13.41 -3.88
N ASN A 39 3.25 -12.65 -3.54
CA ASN A 39 2.36 -12.96 -2.42
C ASN A 39 1.11 -13.73 -2.84
N LEU A 40 0.59 -13.53 -4.07
CA LEU A 40 -0.65 -14.17 -4.53
C LEU A 40 -0.41 -15.19 -5.64
N ILE A 41 0.15 -14.75 -6.77
CA ILE A 41 0.14 -15.54 -8.01
C ILE A 41 1.08 -16.74 -7.91
N ILE A 42 2.36 -16.52 -7.57
CA ILE A 42 3.35 -17.60 -7.49
C ILE A 42 2.91 -18.64 -6.45
N PRO A 43 2.58 -18.29 -5.19
CA PRO A 43 2.22 -19.29 -4.20
C PRO A 43 0.90 -20.03 -4.51
N TYR A 44 -0.01 -19.40 -5.25
CA TYR A 44 -1.23 -20.04 -5.74
C TYR A 44 -0.91 -21.16 -6.74
N TYR A 45 -0.15 -20.85 -7.79
CA TYR A 45 0.19 -21.83 -8.84
C TYR A 45 1.18 -22.90 -8.35
N THR A 46 2.11 -22.56 -7.46
CA THR A 46 3.01 -23.56 -6.84
C THR A 46 2.32 -24.39 -5.76
N LYS A 47 1.04 -24.13 -5.47
CA LYS A 47 0.25 -24.77 -4.40
C LYS A 47 0.93 -24.71 -3.03
N SER A 48 1.75 -23.68 -2.80
CA SER A 48 2.47 -23.50 -1.54
C SER A 48 1.52 -23.33 -0.36
N TYR A 49 0.31 -22.83 -0.60
CA TYR A 49 -0.75 -22.68 0.41
C TYR A 49 -1.15 -24.01 1.08
N LEU A 50 -1.10 -25.13 0.33
CA LEU A 50 -1.40 -26.45 0.89
C LEU A 50 -0.38 -26.91 1.95
N LYS A 51 0.83 -26.33 1.94
CA LYS A 51 1.90 -26.66 2.90
C LYS A 51 1.79 -25.88 4.21
N VAL A 52 0.90 -24.89 4.29
CA VAL A 52 0.82 -23.91 5.41
C VAL A 52 -0.31 -24.25 6.40
N LYS A 53 -0.90 -25.45 6.31
CA LYS A 53 -2.11 -25.85 7.07
C LYS A 53 -2.03 -25.66 8.60
N ASP A 54 -0.84 -25.65 9.20
CA ASP A 54 -0.68 -25.64 10.66
C ASP A 54 0.10 -24.45 11.25
N ILE A 55 0.35 -23.38 10.48
CA ILE A 55 0.97 -22.19 11.07
C ILE A 55 -0.10 -21.40 11.81
N LYS A 56 -0.14 -21.54 13.15
CA LYS A 56 -0.94 -20.66 14.00
C LYS A 56 -0.52 -19.22 13.74
N LYS A 57 -1.43 -18.47 13.11
CA LYS A 57 -1.28 -17.02 12.94
C LYS A 57 -1.13 -16.37 14.31
N HIS A 58 -0.21 -15.41 14.41
CA HIS A 58 -0.04 -14.67 15.65
C HIS A 58 -1.36 -13.91 15.95
N GLU A 59 -1.77 -13.87 17.21
CA GLU A 59 -3.07 -13.31 17.62
C GLU A 59 -3.33 -11.89 17.08
N LEU A 60 -2.25 -11.09 16.97
CA LEU A 60 -2.28 -9.71 16.47
C LEU A 60 -1.68 -9.55 15.07
N GLU A 61 -1.68 -10.61 14.26
CA GLU A 61 -1.03 -10.61 12.95
C GLU A 61 -1.53 -9.51 12.00
N VAL A 62 -2.81 -9.15 12.05
CA VAL A 62 -3.39 -8.07 11.23
C VAL A 62 -2.68 -6.73 11.44
N PHE A 63 -2.23 -6.45 12.66
CA PHE A 63 -1.55 -5.21 13.05
C PHE A 63 -0.03 -5.30 12.92
N ASN A 64 0.53 -6.43 12.51
CA ASN A 64 1.98 -6.56 12.41
C ASN A 64 2.49 -5.70 11.22
N PRO A 65 3.39 -4.74 11.45
CA PRO A 65 3.81 -3.81 10.40
C PRO A 65 4.71 -4.49 9.36
N LEU A 66 4.60 -4.04 8.11
CA LEU A 66 5.57 -4.33 7.06
C LEU A 66 6.50 -3.13 6.84
N VAL A 67 7.81 -3.42 6.76
CA VAL A 67 8.85 -2.42 6.55
C VAL A 67 9.40 -2.57 5.14
N TYR A 68 9.14 -1.58 4.29
CA TYR A 68 9.73 -1.46 2.96
C TYR A 68 10.92 -0.52 3.02
N LYS A 69 12.12 -1.02 2.67
CA LYS A 69 13.36 -0.25 2.72
C LYS A 69 13.68 0.30 1.33
N THR A 70 13.91 1.60 1.23
CA THR A 70 14.23 2.25 -0.04
C THR A 70 15.04 3.54 0.17
N PHE A 71 15.26 4.29 -0.90
CA PHE A 71 15.91 5.61 -0.86
C PHE A 71 15.21 6.57 -1.83
N CYS A 72 15.48 7.87 -1.71
CA CYS A 72 14.96 8.86 -2.64
C CYS A 72 15.81 8.91 -3.91
N SER A 73 15.34 8.31 -5.00
CA SER A 73 15.97 8.42 -6.32
C SER A 73 16.02 9.87 -6.79
N PHE A 74 16.98 10.18 -7.65
CA PHE A 74 17.21 11.57 -8.08
C PHE A 74 15.97 12.16 -8.79
N PHE A 75 15.34 11.40 -9.68
CA PHE A 75 14.09 11.80 -10.36
C PHE A 75 12.81 11.60 -9.54
N GLU A 76 12.91 11.34 -8.24
CA GLU A 76 11.77 11.49 -7.32
C GLU A 76 11.69 12.91 -6.73
N CYS A 77 12.70 13.76 -6.97
CA CYS A 77 12.77 15.09 -6.39
C CYS A 77 12.05 16.14 -7.24
N ASP A 78 11.51 17.17 -6.60
CA ASP A 78 10.94 18.35 -7.26
C ASP A 78 11.96 19.51 -7.33
N SER A 79 11.48 20.70 -7.69
CA SER A 79 12.28 21.93 -7.79
C SER A 79 12.89 22.40 -6.46
N TYR A 80 12.38 21.93 -5.32
CA TYR A 80 12.94 22.23 -4.00
C TYR A 80 14.03 21.23 -3.58
N LEU A 81 14.44 20.33 -4.47
CA LEU A 81 15.52 19.37 -4.24
C LEU A 81 15.26 18.40 -3.07
N HIS A 82 13.99 18.11 -2.78
CA HIS A 82 13.60 17.01 -1.92
C HIS A 82 12.58 16.14 -2.64
N LYS A 83 12.29 14.96 -2.07
CA LYS A 83 11.26 14.05 -2.57
C LYS A 83 9.97 14.83 -2.82
N SER A 84 9.47 14.77 -4.04
CA SER A 84 8.22 15.41 -4.42
C SER A 84 7.06 14.75 -3.70
N ASN A 85 6.09 15.55 -3.21
CA ASN A 85 4.92 15.06 -2.49
C ASN A 85 4.17 13.96 -3.26
N SER A 86 4.08 14.07 -4.59
CA SER A 86 3.41 13.08 -5.45
C SER A 86 4.07 11.71 -5.41
N THR A 87 5.40 11.67 -5.30
CA THR A 87 6.18 10.42 -5.33
C THR A 87 6.09 9.65 -4.00
N TYR A 88 5.58 10.25 -2.92
CA TYR A 88 5.21 9.49 -1.72
C TYR A 88 4.05 8.54 -2.04
N PHE A 89 3.07 8.99 -2.82
CA PHE A 89 1.90 8.16 -3.17
C PHE A 89 2.27 6.99 -4.09
N GLN A 90 3.21 7.18 -5.02
CA GLN A 90 3.74 6.09 -5.85
C GLN A 90 4.39 4.98 -5.00
N GLU A 91 5.15 5.35 -3.97
CA GLU A 91 5.77 4.37 -3.07
C GLU A 91 4.73 3.70 -2.16
N LEU A 92 3.69 4.44 -1.77
CA LEU A 92 2.56 3.89 -1.03
C LEU A 92 1.82 2.82 -1.82
N ASP A 93 1.62 2.97 -3.13
CA ASP A 93 0.97 1.93 -3.95
C ASP A 93 1.71 0.59 -3.82
N ILE A 94 3.04 0.62 -3.93
CA ILE A 94 3.89 -0.57 -3.83
C ILE A 94 3.85 -1.18 -2.42
N CYS A 95 4.00 -0.35 -1.39
CA CYS A 95 4.05 -0.82 0.00
C CYS A 95 2.71 -1.38 0.46
N ARG A 96 1.60 -0.71 0.10
CA ARG A 96 0.27 -1.17 0.45
C ARG A 96 -0.14 -2.38 -0.37
N ALA A 97 0.25 -2.49 -1.64
CA ALA A 97 0.05 -3.72 -2.40
C ALA A 97 0.74 -4.91 -1.70
N ASP A 98 1.98 -4.76 -1.21
CA ASP A 98 2.66 -5.81 -0.43
C ASP A 98 1.89 -6.16 0.85
N LEU A 99 1.47 -5.18 1.64
CA LEU A 99 0.68 -5.40 2.85
C LEU A 99 -0.65 -6.11 2.59
N MET A 100 -1.46 -5.57 1.68
CA MET A 100 -2.80 -6.07 1.42
C MET A 100 -2.78 -7.48 0.82
N THR A 101 -1.87 -7.74 -0.13
CA THR A 101 -1.72 -9.06 -0.74
C THR A 101 -1.12 -10.10 0.21
N LEU A 102 -0.33 -9.67 1.20
CA LEU A 102 0.19 -10.58 2.22
C LEU A 102 -0.86 -10.89 3.29
N ARG A 103 -1.52 -9.87 3.85
CA ARG A 103 -2.48 -10.03 4.97
C ARG A 103 -3.77 -10.70 4.52
N PHE A 104 -4.32 -10.25 3.38
CA PHE A 104 -5.61 -10.73 2.89
C PHE A 104 -5.47 -11.78 1.78
N ARG A 105 -4.32 -12.45 1.71
CA ARG A 105 -4.02 -13.51 0.74
C ARG A 105 -5.12 -14.57 0.64
N GLU A 106 -5.57 -15.08 1.78
CA GLU A 106 -6.59 -16.12 1.85
C GLU A 106 -7.92 -15.66 1.27
N LEU A 107 -8.24 -14.36 1.37
CA LEU A 107 -9.43 -13.81 0.72
C LEU A 107 -9.35 -14.01 -0.80
N PHE A 108 -8.19 -13.78 -1.43
CA PHE A 108 -8.05 -13.98 -2.87
C PHE A 108 -8.18 -15.45 -3.27
N TRP A 109 -7.62 -16.36 -2.47
CA TRP A 109 -7.62 -17.79 -2.78
C TRP A 109 -8.94 -18.49 -2.48
N HIS A 110 -9.67 -18.04 -1.46
CA HIS A 110 -10.86 -18.72 -0.94
C HIS A 110 -12.17 -17.96 -1.16
N ALA A 111 -12.19 -16.74 -1.70
CA ALA A 111 -13.44 -15.97 -1.84
C ALA A 111 -14.55 -16.67 -2.66
N GLN A 112 -14.20 -17.65 -3.50
CA GLN A 112 -15.16 -18.44 -4.27
C GLN A 112 -15.78 -19.57 -3.45
N ASP A 113 -15.11 -20.02 -2.39
CA ASP A 113 -15.60 -21.04 -1.45
C ASP A 113 -16.70 -20.47 -0.53
N VAL A 114 -16.66 -19.15 -0.30
CA VAL A 114 -17.47 -18.46 0.72
C VAL A 114 -18.80 -17.91 0.14
N ASN A 115 -19.24 -18.38 -1.04
CA ASN A 115 -20.49 -17.92 -1.68
C ASN A 115 -20.65 -16.39 -1.74
N LEU A 116 -19.56 -15.64 -1.95
CA LEU A 116 -19.54 -14.17 -2.05
C LEU A 116 -20.15 -13.65 -3.38
N GLY A 117 -21.24 -14.28 -3.85
CA GLY A 117 -22.07 -13.84 -4.97
C GLY A 117 -21.67 -14.27 -6.37
N LYS A 118 -20.64 -15.12 -6.54
CA LYS A 118 -20.33 -15.75 -7.84
C LYS A 118 -20.23 -17.27 -7.73
N LYS A 119 -21.18 -17.98 -8.33
CA LYS A 119 -21.03 -19.41 -8.65
C LYS A 119 -20.28 -19.50 -9.99
N GLY A 120 -19.01 -19.87 -9.96
CA GLY A 120 -18.18 -19.94 -11.18
C GLY A 120 -16.91 -20.77 -10.99
N LYS A 121 -16.23 -21.12 -12.09
CA LYS A 121 -14.98 -21.87 -12.07
C LYS A 121 -13.86 -21.04 -11.42
N TYR A 122 -12.99 -21.71 -10.64
CA TYR A 122 -11.77 -21.14 -10.08
C TYR A 122 -10.89 -20.52 -11.16
N SER A 123 -10.81 -19.19 -11.13
CA SER A 123 -9.94 -18.39 -11.98
C SER A 123 -9.49 -17.14 -11.25
N VAL A 124 -8.25 -16.74 -11.48
CA VAL A 124 -7.65 -15.48 -10.98
C VAL A 124 -8.41 -14.25 -11.46
N LEU A 125 -9.11 -14.34 -12.59
CA LEU A 125 -9.97 -13.27 -13.13
C LEU A 125 -11.22 -13.03 -12.27
N ASN A 126 -11.60 -14.00 -11.44
CA ASN A 126 -12.73 -13.91 -10.52
C ASN A 126 -12.30 -13.62 -9.08
N TRP A 127 -11.05 -13.23 -8.85
CA TRP A 127 -10.60 -12.84 -7.53
C TRP A 127 -11.25 -11.52 -7.07
N PRO A 128 -11.47 -11.36 -5.76
CA PRO A 128 -11.76 -10.06 -5.18
C PRO A 128 -10.69 -9.03 -5.52
N TYR A 129 -11.05 -7.76 -5.43
CA TYR A 129 -10.13 -6.64 -5.58
C TYR A 129 -10.35 -5.63 -4.45
N ILE A 130 -9.32 -4.83 -4.18
CA ILE A 130 -9.27 -3.96 -3.00
C ILE A 130 -8.95 -2.54 -3.48
N PRO A 131 -9.93 -1.79 -4.01
CA PRO A 131 -9.69 -0.45 -4.50
C PRO A 131 -9.45 0.52 -3.34
N THR A 132 -8.57 1.49 -3.60
CA THR A 132 -8.34 2.64 -2.71
C THR A 132 -9.45 3.65 -2.95
N ALA A 133 -10.12 4.11 -1.90
CA ALA A 133 -11.13 5.17 -1.99
C ALA A 133 -10.53 6.54 -1.68
N THR A 134 -9.86 6.66 -0.54
CA THR A 134 -9.30 7.93 -0.07
C THR A 134 -7.87 7.70 0.38
N LEU A 135 -7.03 8.69 0.12
CA LEU A 135 -5.64 8.72 0.55
C LEU A 135 -5.34 10.12 1.06
N SER A 136 -4.89 10.22 2.31
CA SER A 136 -4.42 11.47 2.90
C SER A 136 -3.01 11.31 3.40
N GLY A 137 -2.19 12.35 3.23
CA GLY A 137 -0.80 12.40 3.66
C GLY A 137 -0.49 13.71 4.37
N ASN A 138 0.20 13.62 5.50
CA ASN A 138 0.72 14.79 6.23
C ASN A 138 2.26 14.75 6.22
N PHE A 139 2.85 15.76 5.60
CA PHE A 139 4.27 15.92 5.37
C PHE A 139 4.87 16.77 6.50
N LYS A 140 5.77 16.19 7.29
CA LYS A 140 6.34 16.81 8.49
C LYS A 140 7.82 17.14 8.35
N LYS A 141 8.55 16.31 7.60
CA LYS A 141 9.97 16.49 7.33
C LYS A 141 10.28 16.02 5.90
N GLU A 142 11.11 16.78 5.21
CA GLU A 142 11.58 16.43 3.87
C GLU A 142 12.47 15.18 3.85
N ILE A 143 12.46 14.48 2.72
CA ILE A 143 13.42 13.42 2.39
C ILE A 143 14.33 13.97 1.28
N THR A 144 15.61 14.14 1.61
CA THR A 144 16.61 14.68 0.69
C THR A 144 17.02 13.66 -0.39
N PRO A 145 17.64 14.09 -1.49
CA PRO A 145 18.04 13.20 -2.57
C PRO A 145 18.99 12.13 -2.07
N LEU A 146 18.81 10.90 -2.54
CA LEU A 146 19.56 9.70 -2.18
C LEU A 146 19.45 9.27 -0.69
N ALA A 147 18.70 10.01 0.14
CA ALA A 147 18.48 9.63 1.53
C ALA A 147 17.72 8.30 1.62
N ARG A 148 18.20 7.40 2.48
CA ARG A 148 17.54 6.13 2.77
C ARG A 148 16.40 6.37 3.76
N TYR A 149 15.26 5.77 3.48
CA TYR A 149 14.08 5.82 4.34
C TYR A 149 13.33 4.50 4.28
N HIS A 150 12.51 4.25 5.29
CA HIS A 150 11.62 3.11 5.34
C HIS A 150 10.17 3.58 5.24
N VAL A 151 9.34 2.77 4.60
CA VAL A 151 7.88 2.89 4.64
C VAL A 151 7.37 1.77 5.53
N ILE A 152 6.75 2.13 6.64
CA ILE A 152 6.22 1.21 7.65
C ILE A 152 4.71 1.23 7.52
N SER A 153 4.11 0.13 7.06
CA SER A 153 2.67 0.06 6.82
C SER A 153 2.01 -1.01 7.68
N GLU A 154 0.89 -0.67 8.31
CA GLU A 154 0.07 -1.57 9.11
C GLU A 154 -1.42 -1.28 8.92
N VAL A 155 -2.26 -2.30 9.12
CA VAL A 155 -3.70 -2.05 9.31
C VAL A 155 -3.85 -1.24 10.59
N LEU A 156 -4.59 -0.14 10.54
CA LEU A 156 -4.83 0.71 11.70
C LEU A 156 -6.11 0.28 12.43
N CYS A 157 -7.23 0.29 11.70
CA CYS A 157 -8.57 -0.04 12.18
C CYS A 157 -9.53 -0.25 10.97
N TRP A 158 -10.81 -0.46 11.24
CA TRP A 158 -11.88 -0.59 10.25
C TRP A 158 -13.23 -0.14 10.83
N ASP A 159 -14.16 0.17 9.93
CA ASP A 159 -15.60 0.25 10.21
C ASP A 159 -16.35 -0.91 9.53
N GLU A 160 -17.67 -0.77 9.35
CA GLU A 160 -18.53 -1.77 8.70
C GLU A 160 -18.22 -1.98 7.22
N LYS A 161 -17.66 -0.99 6.53
CA LYS A 161 -17.43 -0.97 5.07
C LYS A 161 -15.95 -0.81 4.69
N TRP A 162 -15.19 -0.06 5.46
CA TRP A 162 -13.87 0.44 5.13
C TRP A 162 -12.79 -0.08 6.06
N LEU A 163 -11.63 -0.42 5.48
CA LEU A 163 -10.40 -0.72 6.19
C LEU A 163 -9.43 0.46 6.07
N PHE A 164 -8.82 0.86 7.17
CA PHE A 164 -7.85 1.95 7.21
C PHE A 164 -6.44 1.40 7.42
N VAL A 165 -5.51 1.82 6.55
CA VAL A 165 -4.08 1.48 6.64
C VAL A 165 -3.30 2.73 6.98
N LEU A 166 -2.43 2.63 7.99
CA LEU A 166 -1.46 3.65 8.35
C LEU A 166 -0.12 3.30 7.71
N SER A 167 0.43 4.24 6.96
CA SER A 167 1.77 4.15 6.41
C SER A 167 2.62 5.32 6.90
N LYS A 168 3.80 5.03 7.44
CA LYS A 168 4.77 6.04 7.90
C LYS A 168 6.02 5.96 7.05
N PHE A 169 6.37 7.07 6.41
CA PHE A 169 7.71 7.29 5.90
C PHE A 169 8.58 7.75 7.06
N ALA A 170 9.72 7.11 7.25
CA ALA A 170 10.58 7.41 8.38
C ALA A 170 12.06 7.12 8.11
N PHE A 171 12.92 7.91 8.74
CA PHE A 171 14.35 7.65 8.81
C PHE A 171 14.63 6.64 9.92
N PRO A 172 15.40 5.57 9.67
CA PRO A 172 15.84 4.67 10.72
C PRO A 172 16.84 5.40 11.63
N THR A 173 16.59 5.40 12.94
CA THR A 173 17.48 5.99 13.96
C THR A 173 18.15 4.95 14.86
N GLY A 174 17.73 3.68 14.76
CA GLY A 174 18.25 2.57 15.54
C GLY A 174 17.50 1.28 15.23
N LYS A 175 17.71 0.22 16.02
CA LYS A 175 16.97 -1.04 15.87
C LYS A 175 15.49 -0.81 16.19
N ASN A 176 14.62 -0.91 15.18
CA ASN A 176 13.18 -0.66 15.28
C ASN A 176 12.80 0.75 15.79
N GLN A 177 13.71 1.72 15.66
CA GLN A 177 13.45 3.12 16.02
C GLN A 177 13.46 3.99 14.77
N TYR A 178 12.49 4.91 14.71
CA TYR A 178 12.16 5.63 13.49
C TYR A 178 11.77 7.07 13.77
N LYS A 179 12.36 8.00 13.00
CA LYS A 179 11.92 9.40 12.97
C LYS A 179 10.97 9.58 11.79
N THR A 180 9.67 9.72 12.09
CA THR A 180 8.62 9.88 11.07
C THR A 180 8.78 11.20 10.35
N CYS A 181 8.76 11.16 9.01
CA CYS A 181 8.84 12.33 8.15
C CYS A 181 7.51 12.60 7.43
N CYS A 182 6.73 11.55 7.13
CA CYS A 182 5.37 11.67 6.61
C CYS A 182 4.53 10.53 7.17
N ASN A 183 3.26 10.80 7.47
CA ASN A 183 2.29 9.75 7.74
C ASN A 183 1.13 9.85 6.75
N CYS A 184 0.57 8.70 6.39
CA CYS A 184 -0.50 8.61 5.44
C CYS A 184 -1.56 7.63 5.92
N ILE A 185 -2.82 7.99 5.72
CA ILE A 185 -3.98 7.13 5.98
C ILE A 185 -4.61 6.78 4.64
N THR A 186 -4.80 5.49 4.40
CA THR A 186 -5.47 4.98 3.21
C THR A 186 -6.75 4.25 3.58
N LYS A 187 -7.84 4.61 2.91
CA LYS A 187 -9.17 4.01 3.05
C LYS A 187 -9.39 3.00 1.93
N TYR A 188 -9.71 1.76 2.30
CA TYR A 188 -9.90 0.63 1.39
C TYR A 188 -11.28 0.02 1.53
N VAL A 189 -11.84 -0.45 0.42
CA VAL A 189 -13.00 -1.35 0.43
C VAL A 189 -12.61 -2.68 -0.18
N PHE A 190 -13.19 -3.77 0.29
CA PHE A 190 -13.07 -5.06 -0.35
C PHE A 190 -14.25 -5.27 -1.30
N LYS A 191 -13.96 -5.73 -2.52
CA LYS A 191 -14.98 -5.95 -3.56
C LYS A 191 -14.84 -7.32 -4.19
N ASN A 192 -15.98 -8.00 -4.38
CA ASN A 192 -16.09 -9.13 -5.30
C ASN A 192 -17.12 -8.80 -6.38
N GLY A 193 -16.64 -8.40 -7.56
CA GLY A 193 -17.50 -7.79 -8.56
C GLY A 193 -18.16 -6.51 -8.04
N ARG A 194 -19.50 -6.51 -7.94
CA ARG A 194 -20.28 -5.37 -7.42
C ARG A 194 -20.53 -5.46 -5.90
N ILE A 195 -20.28 -6.61 -5.29
CA ILE A 195 -20.56 -6.85 -3.87
C ILE A 195 -19.41 -6.29 -3.03
N THR A 196 -19.78 -5.54 -1.99
CA THR A 196 -18.85 -5.11 -0.96
C THR A 196 -18.70 -6.21 0.08
N ILE A 197 -17.46 -6.52 0.46
CA ILE A 197 -17.16 -7.45 1.55
C ILE A 197 -16.79 -6.60 2.77
N PRO A 198 -17.52 -6.70 3.90
CA PRO A 198 -17.14 -6.05 5.15
C PRO A 198 -15.72 -6.44 5.60
N PRO A 199 -14.92 -5.52 6.15
CA PRO A 199 -13.57 -5.82 6.64
C PRO A 199 -13.53 -6.99 7.63
N VAL A 200 -14.51 -7.08 8.54
CA VAL A 200 -14.64 -8.18 9.52
C VAL A 200 -14.78 -9.53 8.82
N GLU A 201 -15.59 -9.63 7.77
CA GLU A 201 -15.75 -10.88 7.01
C GLU A 201 -14.45 -11.25 6.28
N ALA A 202 -13.81 -10.27 5.64
CA ALA A 202 -12.51 -10.47 4.98
C ALA A 202 -11.45 -10.99 5.97
N MET A 203 -11.39 -10.43 7.19
CA MET A 203 -10.47 -10.88 8.22
C MET A 203 -10.82 -12.27 8.77
N LYS A 204 -12.11 -12.60 8.92
CA LYS A 204 -12.55 -13.96 9.33
C LYS A 204 -12.12 -15.00 8.30
N ILE A 205 -12.33 -14.75 7.01
CA ILE A 205 -11.86 -15.61 5.91
C ILE A 205 -10.34 -15.81 5.99
N CYS A 206 -9.62 -14.75 6.35
CA CYS A 206 -8.18 -14.79 6.47
C CYS A 206 -7.67 -15.33 7.81
N GLY A 207 -8.53 -15.71 8.76
CA GLY A 207 -8.11 -16.11 10.11
C GLY A 207 -7.38 -15.01 10.87
N LEU A 208 -7.68 -13.75 10.59
CA LEU A 208 -7.07 -12.56 11.20
C LEU A 208 -7.95 -11.92 12.28
N TRP A 209 -9.22 -12.28 12.34
CA TRP A 209 -10.18 -11.69 13.28
C TRP A 209 -10.24 -12.46 14.60
N ASN A 210 -10.29 -11.72 15.71
CA ASN A 210 -10.65 -12.21 17.05
C ASN A 210 -11.13 -11.01 17.91
N GLU A 211 -11.70 -11.28 19.08
CA GLU A 211 -12.27 -10.23 19.96
C GLU A 211 -11.24 -9.19 20.41
N LYS A 212 -10.00 -9.60 20.65
CA LYS A 212 -8.92 -8.68 21.05
C LYS A 212 -8.54 -7.75 19.90
N VAL A 213 -8.47 -8.29 18.69
CA VAL A 213 -8.22 -7.54 17.45
C VAL A 213 -9.33 -6.52 17.20
N GLU A 214 -10.59 -6.92 17.38
CA GLU A 214 -11.76 -6.03 17.30
C GLU A 214 -11.68 -4.88 18.33
N LYS A 215 -11.34 -5.20 19.59
CA LYS A 215 -11.20 -4.20 20.66
C LYS A 215 -10.10 -3.16 20.37
N ILE A 216 -8.97 -3.60 19.83
CA ILE A 216 -7.86 -2.71 19.43
C ILE A 216 -8.26 -1.82 18.25
N SER A 217 -8.98 -2.36 17.26
CA SER A 217 -9.47 -1.57 16.13
C SER A 217 -10.41 -0.47 16.61
N LYS A 218 -11.39 -0.81 17.45
CA LYS A 218 -12.33 0.15 18.04
C LYS A 218 -11.62 1.24 18.82
N SER A 219 -10.61 0.90 19.62
CA SER A 219 -9.87 1.92 20.39
C SER A 219 -9.06 2.88 19.51
N ARG A 220 -8.71 2.49 18.28
CA ARG A 220 -7.97 3.32 17.31
C ARG A 220 -8.88 4.11 16.37
N TYR A 221 -10.19 3.85 16.34
CA TYR A 221 -11.12 4.45 15.38
C TYR A 221 -11.16 5.98 15.46
N HIS A 222 -11.12 6.55 16.67
CA HIS A 222 -11.09 8.00 16.90
C HIS A 222 -9.93 8.71 16.17
N MET A 223 -8.84 7.99 15.85
CA MET A 223 -7.68 8.56 15.15
C MET A 223 -7.98 8.85 13.67
N ILE A 224 -9.06 8.30 13.11
CA ILE A 224 -9.40 8.45 11.69
C ILE A 224 -10.74 9.10 11.41
N GLU A 225 -11.49 9.54 12.42
CA GLU A 225 -12.84 10.13 12.24
C GLU A 225 -12.86 11.27 11.21
N HIS A 226 -11.86 12.17 11.25
CA HIS A 226 -11.72 13.28 10.29
C HIS A 226 -11.40 12.84 8.85
N TYR A 227 -11.02 11.58 8.62
CA TYR A 227 -10.78 11.03 7.28
C TYR A 227 -11.97 10.21 6.75
N VAL A 228 -13.01 9.98 7.56
CA VAL A 228 -14.13 9.10 7.18
C VAL A 228 -15.13 9.83 6.29
N ASN A 229 -15.51 11.06 6.64
CA ASN A 229 -16.54 11.83 5.97
C ASN A 229 -15.95 13.12 5.38
N GLN A 230 -16.03 13.25 4.06
CA GLN A 230 -15.61 14.43 3.30
C GLN A 230 -16.69 14.87 2.30
N ASP A 231 -17.92 14.35 2.43
CA ASP A 231 -18.99 14.55 1.45
C ASP A 231 -19.39 16.03 1.37
N GLU A 232 -19.24 16.78 2.47
CA GLU A 232 -19.43 18.25 2.51
C GLU A 232 -18.51 19.01 1.53
N LEU A 233 -17.38 18.43 1.11
CA LEU A 233 -16.49 19.08 0.14
C LEU A 233 -17.10 19.15 -1.26
N ASP A 234 -17.97 18.20 -1.62
CA ASP A 234 -18.64 18.17 -2.92
C ASP A 234 -19.72 19.27 -3.02
N GLU A 235 -20.21 19.77 -1.89
CA GLU A 235 -21.21 20.84 -1.80
C GLU A 235 -20.58 22.24 -1.93
N ILE A 236 -19.24 22.36 -1.92
CA ILE A 236 -18.56 23.64 -2.02
C ILE A 236 -18.59 24.13 -3.47
N ASP A 237 -19.33 25.22 -3.70
CA ASP A 237 -19.24 25.97 -4.95
C ASP A 237 -17.92 26.76 -5.01
N LEU A 238 -17.05 26.36 -5.93
CA LEU A 238 -15.75 26.99 -6.16
C LEU A 238 -15.85 28.26 -7.02
N PHE A 239 -16.98 28.46 -7.69
CA PHE A 239 -17.23 29.59 -8.57
C PHE A 239 -18.33 30.46 -7.96
N MET A 240 -18.08 30.95 -6.75
CA MET A 240 -18.88 32.00 -6.10
C MET A 240 -19.04 33.16 -7.09
N ALA A 241 -20.11 33.13 -7.87
CA ALA A 241 -20.38 34.12 -8.89
C ALA A 241 -20.75 35.41 -8.18
N GLU A 242 -19.98 36.45 -8.48
CA GLU A 242 -20.32 37.85 -8.34
C GLU A 242 -21.85 38.03 -8.50
N LYS A 243 -22.52 38.34 -7.38
CA LYS A 243 -23.85 38.97 -7.41
C LYS A 243 -23.68 40.46 -7.23
#